data_AF-A0A0J0YIW1-F1
#
_entry.id   AF-A0A0J0YIW1-F1
#
_cell.length_a   1.000
_cell.length_b   1.000
_cell.length_c   1.000
_cell.angle_alpha   90.00
_cell.angle_beta   90.00
_cell.angle_gamma   90.00
#
_symmetry.space_group_name_H-M   'P 1'
#
loop_
_entity.id
_entity.type
_entity.pdbx_description
1 polymer ?
#
loop_
_entity_poly.entity_id
_entity_poly.type
_entity_poly.pdbx_seq_one_letter_code
_entity_poly.pdbx_strand_id
1 'polypeptide(L)'
;MYGNFGEAGVLIVTTSKTKIFLLENEDESQYYLVDKIKTAFQKDEIANPPLIVIDGEPFKYNKTLNTIVLPIKKEIISDVTILNKNSSNVIYGKDEVYGAIIITTTK
;
A
#
# COMPACT_ATOMS: atom_id res chain seq x y z
N MET A 1 17.45 5.42 8.98
CA MET A 1 17.76 6.81 8.59
C MET A 1 17.03 7.72 9.56
N TYR A 2 17.78 8.58 10.25
CA TYR A 2 17.31 9.47 11.30
C TYR A 2 16.48 10.63 10.73
N GLY A 3 15.35 10.96 11.35
CA GLY A 3 14.61 12.20 11.08
C GLY A 3 15.26 13.38 11.80
N ASN A 4 15.50 14.48 11.08
CA ASN A 4 15.83 15.78 11.67
C ASN A 4 14.54 16.58 11.84
N PHE A 5 14.37 17.17 13.02
CA PHE A 5 13.25 18.03 13.35
C PHE A 5 13.51 19.43 12.77
N GLY A 6 12.71 19.84 11.79
CA GLY A 6 12.59 21.25 11.42
C GLY A 6 11.61 21.92 12.37
N GLU A 7 12.07 22.95 13.07
CA GLU A 7 11.26 23.87 13.84
C GLU A 7 10.11 24.39 12.95
N ALA A 8 8.87 24.34 13.44
CA ALA A 8 7.60 24.51 12.72
C ALA A 8 7.02 23.27 12.01
N GLY A 9 6.64 22.26 12.81
CA GLY A 9 5.34 21.56 12.68
C GLY A 9 4.99 20.83 11.37
N VAL A 10 5.91 20.68 10.42
CA VAL A 10 5.67 19.92 9.18
C VAL A 10 6.56 18.69 9.21
N LEU A 11 5.94 17.52 9.38
CA LEU A 11 6.59 16.25 9.13
C LEU A 11 6.77 16.09 7.62
N ILE A 12 7.88 16.59 7.08
CA ILE A 12 8.29 16.27 5.72
C ILE A 12 8.83 14.84 5.75
N VAL A 13 7.95 13.87 5.50
CA VAL A 13 8.34 12.48 5.32
C VAL A 13 9.02 12.35 3.95
N THR A 14 10.32 12.67 3.88
CA THR A 14 11.16 12.45 2.69
C THR A 14 11.49 10.95 2.58
N THR A 15 10.49 10.10 2.39
CA THR A 15 10.72 8.67 2.11
C THR A 15 10.85 8.47 0.61
N SER A 16 12.05 8.73 0.09
CA SER A 16 12.33 8.80 -1.35
C SER A 16 12.19 7.49 -2.15
N LYS A 17 11.53 6.43 -1.65
CA LYS A 17 11.38 5.14 -2.37
C LYS A 17 10.07 4.37 -2.11
N THR A 18 9.11 4.91 -1.34
CA THR A 18 7.85 4.20 -1.09
C THR A 18 6.87 4.46 -2.22
N LYS A 19 6.37 3.38 -2.83
CA LYS A 19 5.34 3.47 -3.88
C LYS A 19 4.03 4.00 -3.29
N ILE A 20 3.39 4.90 -4.02
CA ILE A 20 2.11 5.51 -3.67
C ILE A 20 1.02 4.76 -4.41
N PHE A 21 0.06 4.22 -3.67
CA PHE A 21 -1.12 3.57 -4.24
C PHE A 21 -2.32 4.48 -4.03
N LEU A 22 -2.89 4.95 -5.14
CA LEU A 22 -4.06 5.83 -5.16
C LEU A 22 -5.29 5.05 -5.62
N LEU A 23 -6.46 5.45 -5.13
CA LEU A 23 -7.74 4.97 -5.62
C LEU A 23 -8.24 5.84 -6.77
N GLU A 24 -9.17 5.32 -7.57
CA GLU A 24 -9.85 6.05 -8.65
C GLU A 24 -10.94 7.00 -8.09
N ASN A 25 -10.58 7.79 -7.10
CA ASN A 25 -11.43 8.81 -6.50
C ASN A 25 -10.99 10.19 -6.98
N GLU A 26 -11.95 11.09 -7.20
CA GLU A 26 -11.67 12.47 -7.59
C GLU A 26 -11.35 13.34 -6.36
N ASP A 27 -11.76 12.91 -5.16
CA ASP A 27 -11.54 13.58 -3.88
C ASP A 27 -10.31 13.06 -3.11
N GLU A 28 -10.06 13.62 -1.93
CA GLU A 28 -8.98 13.23 -0.99
C GLU A 28 -9.04 11.75 -0.56
N SER A 29 -10.19 11.09 -0.75
CA SER A 29 -10.36 9.64 -0.55
C SER A 29 -9.38 8.80 -1.36
N GLN A 30 -8.82 9.32 -2.46
CA GLN A 30 -7.79 8.64 -3.24
C GLN A 30 -6.55 8.27 -2.42
N TYR A 31 -6.26 9.02 -1.34
CA TYR A 31 -5.11 8.80 -0.46
C TYR A 31 -5.38 7.79 0.67
N TYR A 32 -6.58 7.19 0.73
CA TYR A 32 -6.98 6.29 1.82
C TYR A 32 -6.01 5.12 2.06
N LEU A 33 -5.47 4.54 0.99
CA LEU A 33 -4.50 3.44 1.08
C LEU A 33 -3.09 3.93 1.41
N VAL A 34 -2.75 5.18 1.08
CA VAL A 34 -1.39 5.71 1.19
C VAL A 34 -0.91 5.68 2.64
N ASP A 35 -1.76 6.08 3.58
CA ASP A 35 -1.39 6.11 5.00
C ASP A 35 -1.20 4.71 5.60
N LYS A 36 -2.14 3.79 5.30
CA LYS A 36 -2.07 2.37 5.72
C LYS A 36 -0.81 1.70 5.19
N ILE A 37 -0.50 1.89 3.92
CA ILE A 37 0.65 1.29 3.26
C ILE A 37 1.94 1.89 3.81
N LYS A 38 2.03 3.22 3.97
CA LYS A 38 3.17 3.88 4.61
C LYS A 38 3.43 3.32 6.00
N THR A 39 2.39 3.14 6.80
CA THR A 39 2.50 2.59 8.16
C THR A 39 3.01 1.15 8.12
N ALA A 40 2.45 0.29 7.26
CA ALA A 40 2.88 -1.08 7.08
C ALA A 40 4.35 -1.18 6.62
N PHE A 41 4.78 -0.27 5.75
CA PHE A 41 6.18 -0.16 5.33
C PHE A 41 7.11 0.24 6.48
N GLN A 42 6.72 1.26 7.27
CA GLN A 42 7.51 1.71 8.41
C GLN A 42 7.63 0.62 9.49
N LYS A 43 6.60 -0.22 9.62
CA LYS A 43 6.58 -1.37 10.52
C LYS A 43 7.29 -2.62 9.97
N ASP A 44 7.88 -2.55 8.76
CA ASP A 44 8.53 -3.68 8.09
C ASP A 44 7.60 -4.90 7.89
N GLU A 45 6.28 -4.66 7.84
CA GLU A 45 5.29 -5.71 7.58
C GLU A 45 5.28 -6.09 6.11
N ILE A 46 5.46 -5.08 5.24
CA ILE A 46 5.52 -5.21 3.79
C ILE A 46 6.83 -4.61 3.26
N ALA A 47 7.28 -5.11 2.13
CA ALA A 47 8.48 -4.66 1.42
C ALA A 47 8.12 -4.15 0.01
N ASN A 48 9.05 -3.44 -0.62
CA ASN A 48 8.81 -2.75 -1.88
C ASN A 48 9.38 -3.55 -3.05
N PRO A 49 8.60 -3.86 -4.11
CA PRO A 49 7.17 -3.59 -4.30
C PRO A 49 6.26 -4.68 -3.67
N PRO A 50 5.18 -4.30 -2.96
CA PRO A 50 4.29 -5.26 -2.30
C PRO A 50 3.30 -5.86 -3.30
N LEU A 51 2.72 -7.03 -3.00
CA LEU A 51 1.61 -7.55 -3.80
C LEU A 51 0.34 -6.75 -3.49
N ILE A 52 -0.44 -6.43 -4.52
CA ILE A 52 -1.81 -5.92 -4.33
C ILE A 52 -2.77 -7.01 -4.72
N VAL A 53 -3.76 -7.27 -3.88
CA VAL A 53 -4.81 -8.25 -4.11
C VAL A 53 -6.14 -7.55 -3.97
N ILE A 54 -6.99 -7.65 -4.98
CA ILE A 54 -8.33 -7.06 -5.00
C ILE A 54 -9.32 -8.22 -5.12
N ASP A 55 -10.22 -8.36 -4.14
CA ASP A 55 -11.22 -9.44 -4.10
C ASP A 55 -10.63 -10.86 -4.20
N GLY A 56 -9.42 -11.05 -3.68
CA GLY A 56 -8.69 -12.32 -3.77
C GLY A 56 -7.87 -12.51 -5.05
N GLU A 57 -7.97 -11.59 -6.02
CA GLU A 57 -7.21 -11.65 -7.26
C GLU A 57 -5.95 -10.74 -7.21
N PRO A 58 -4.75 -11.25 -7.54
CA PRO A 58 -3.54 -10.45 -7.55
C PRO A 58 -3.57 -9.42 -8.69
N PHE A 59 -3.55 -8.14 -8.32
CA PHE A 59 -3.54 -7.03 -9.25
C PHE A 59 -2.12 -6.78 -9.77
N LYS A 60 -1.93 -6.98 -11.08
CA LYS A 60 -0.65 -6.70 -11.75
C LYS A 60 -0.54 -5.22 -12.06
N TYR A 61 0.51 -4.60 -11.53
CA TYR A 61 0.82 -3.19 -11.77
C TYR A 61 2.28 -3.00 -12.19
N ASN A 62 2.58 -1.84 -12.77
CA ASN A 62 3.93 -1.51 -13.19
C ASN A 62 4.81 -1.14 -12.00
N LYS A 63 5.67 -2.07 -11.58
CA LYS A 63 6.63 -1.91 -10.47
C LYS A 63 7.70 -0.84 -10.75
N THR A 64 7.83 -0.32 -11.96
CA THR A 64 8.74 0.80 -12.29
C THR A 64 8.13 2.15 -11.91
N LEU A 65 6.80 2.27 -11.85
CA LEU A 65 6.13 3.50 -11.48
C LEU A 65 6.19 3.74 -9.97
N ASN A 66 6.35 5.01 -9.58
CA ASN A 66 6.30 5.43 -8.18
C ASN A 66 4.86 5.58 -7.70
N THR A 67 3.93 5.89 -8.62
CA THR A 67 2.51 6.05 -8.34
C THR A 67 1.73 5.02 -9.14
N ILE A 68 0.85 4.30 -8.45
CA ILE A 68 -0.03 3.27 -9.01
C ILE A 68 -1.45 3.69 -8.67
N VAL A 69 -2.27 3.88 -9.69
CA VAL A 69 -3.70 4.13 -9.52
C VAL A 69 -4.41 2.79 -9.66
N LEU A 70 -5.17 2.43 -8.64
CA LEU A 70 -6.01 1.25 -8.62
C LEU A 70 -7.39 1.63 -9.18
N PRO A 71 -7.94 0.88 -10.15
CA PRO A 71 -9.24 1.16 -10.78
C PRO A 71 -10.41 0.75 -9.86
N ILE A 72 -10.35 1.20 -8.60
CA ILE A 72 -11.35 0.96 -7.56
C ILE A 72 -11.55 2.24 -6.77
N LYS A 73 -12.78 2.44 -6.29
CA LYS A 73 -13.17 3.63 -5.49
C LYS A 73 -13.23 3.29 -4.01
N LYS A 74 -12.98 4.27 -3.15
CA LYS A 74 -13.12 4.10 -1.69
C LYS A 74 -14.51 3.65 -1.26
N GLU A 75 -15.54 4.10 -1.97
CA GLU A 75 -16.96 3.80 -1.68
C GLU A 75 -17.26 2.31 -1.77
N ILE A 76 -16.60 1.60 -2.67
CA ILE A 76 -16.78 0.15 -2.86
C ILE A 76 -15.83 -0.66 -1.99
N ILE A 77 -14.87 -0.05 -1.28
CA ILE A 77 -13.94 -0.78 -0.42
C ILE A 77 -14.63 -1.09 0.91
N SER A 78 -14.86 -2.38 1.14
CA SER A 78 -15.38 -2.93 2.39
C SER A 78 -14.29 -2.99 3.46
N ASP A 79 -13.13 -3.56 3.13
CA ASP A 79 -12.03 -3.78 4.07
C ASP A 79 -10.66 -3.71 3.39
N VAL A 80 -9.65 -3.35 4.16
CA VAL A 80 -8.25 -3.35 3.71
C VAL A 80 -7.40 -4.01 4.78
N THR A 81 -6.90 -5.20 4.45
CA THR A 81 -6.07 -6.00 5.32
C THR A 81 -4.64 -6.03 4.80
N ILE A 82 -3.68 -5.75 5.67
CA ILE A 82 -2.26 -5.86 5.37
C ILE A 82 -1.80 -7.24 5.79
N LEU A 83 -1.28 -8.00 4.83
CA LEU A 83 -0.68 -9.29 5.05
C LEU A 83 0.83 -9.14 5.09
N ASN A 84 1.41 -9.42 6.25
CA ASN A 84 2.85 -9.30 6.42
C ASN A 84 3.62 -10.34 5.57
N LYS A 85 4.92 -10.11 5.39
CA LYS A 85 5.84 -10.99 4.64
C LYS A 85 5.79 -12.48 5.05
N ASN A 86 5.53 -12.77 6.33
CA ASN A 86 5.53 -14.13 6.85
C ASN A 86 4.25 -14.87 6.45
N SER A 87 3.10 -14.23 6.61
CA SER A 87 1.79 -14.78 6.25
C SER A 87 1.54 -14.78 4.74
N SER A 88 2.09 -13.80 4.00
CA SER A 88 1.93 -13.70 2.54
C SER A 88 2.52 -14.88 1.79
N ASN A 89 3.69 -15.37 2.22
CA ASN A 89 4.33 -16.55 1.64
C ASN A 89 3.47 -17.83 1.79
N VAL A 90 2.66 -17.91 2.85
CA VAL A 90 1.77 -19.06 3.10
C VAL A 90 0.58 -19.06 2.13
N ILE A 91 0.06 -17.89 1.78
CA ILE A 91 -1.17 -17.76 0.97
C ILE A 91 -0.86 -17.64 -0.53
N TYR A 92 0.15 -16.85 -0.90
CA TYR A 92 0.44 -16.52 -2.31
C TYR A 92 1.73 -17.17 -2.84
N GLY A 93 2.51 -17.82 -1.98
CA GLY A 93 3.70 -18.57 -2.35
C GLY A 93 5.02 -17.78 -2.28
N LYS A 94 6.12 -18.49 -2.56
CA LYS A 94 7.51 -18.08 -2.30
C LYS A 94 8.01 -16.88 -3.11
N ASP A 95 7.34 -16.52 -4.20
CA ASP A 95 7.78 -15.43 -5.08
C ASP A 95 7.34 -14.04 -4.58
N GLU A 96 6.49 -13.99 -3.53
CA GLU A 96 5.85 -12.76 -3.05
C GLU A 96 6.14 -12.50 -1.56
N VAL A 97 7.42 -12.66 -1.18
CA VAL A 97 7.96 -12.38 0.16
C VAL A 97 7.93 -10.89 0.54
N TYR A 98 7.29 -10.06 -0.28
CA TYR A 98 7.20 -8.62 -0.11
C TYR A 98 5.95 -8.18 0.67
N GLY A 99 5.16 -9.13 1.18
CA GLY A 99 3.88 -8.84 1.82
C GLY A 99 2.79 -8.49 0.80
N ALA A 100 1.54 -8.58 1.22
CA ALA A 100 0.38 -8.33 0.35
C ALA A 100 -0.60 -7.35 0.99
N ILE A 101 -1.22 -6.51 0.16
CA ILE A 101 -2.30 -5.62 0.56
C ILE A 101 -3.57 -6.20 -0.05
N ILE A 102 -4.44 -6.73 0.81
CA ILE A 102 -5.70 -7.35 0.41
C ILE A 102 -6.79 -6.30 0.55
N ILE A 103 -7.48 -6.03 -0.54
CA ILE A 103 -8.56 -5.07 -0.64
C ILE A 103 -9.83 -5.86 -0.94
N THR A 104 -10.78 -5.83 -0.02
CA THR A 104 -12.09 -6.47 -0.19
C THR A 104 -13.09 -5.39 -0.57
N THR A 105 -13.83 -5.61 -1.65
CA THR A 105 -14.88 -4.69 -2.08
C THR A 105 -16.27 -5.19 -1.65
N THR A 106 -17.15 -4.27 -1.26
CA THR A 106 -18.58 -4.56 -1.11
C THR A 106 -19.20 -4.52 -2.50
N LYS A 107 -19.63 -5.69 -2.99
CA LYS A 107 -20.27 -5.86 -4.29
C LYS A 107 -21.76 -5.53 -4.25
#